data_AF-S3ZAT4-F1
#
_entry.id   AF-S3ZAT4-F1
#
_cell.length_a   1.000
_cell.length_b   1.000
_cell.length_c   1.000
_cell.angle_alpha   90.00
_cell.angle_beta   90.00
_cell.angle_gamma   90.00
#
_symmetry.space_group_name_H-M   'P 1'
#
loop_
_entity.id
_entity.type
_entity.pdbx_description
1 polymer ?
#
loop_
_entity_poly.entity_id
_entity_poly.type
_entity_poly.pdbx_seq_one_letter_code
_entity_poly.pdbx_strand_id
1 'polypeptide(L)'
;MSELLLDRVADDVVAALETGRPPAGEHSRLYEDLGFDSLMLIELVDRLQERRPALGELPLPDMVGGMADIGSLTNLLRTAATAHPHPARPEQTAQAEQTAQPGQSGQSGAVRAVRAVRAVRAGCGGEGGRGVRTAPAAAAVLPAPAALAEPLQVTPQGPWHTVRRELAERGSVVVFARLDDWLSDFPSATAAAETGTETGAGAGGGSALPALLGRDWQRFAQMTNDEVRGRFLASRLLLKYAAAAVLEARPADIDLAYKPGGRPYLRGCDQVDISLSHTADLLVVGITRRGWIGVDAELSSRQLRGSAVERQICTPYETQLLARTGQQARNAALVRLWTLKEAYSKAIGQGLRFRFTEFGFAPGARRVQVLRPDGTPGSGDEWSFCTWSVAGRYTVSLALVDLGFDDAVDVAARTMLDEALAEALLRRPHHTQWSAQPEAHDVL
;
A
#
# COMPACT_ATOMS: atom_id res chain seq x y z
N MET A 1 18.58 -17.04 -0.12
CA MET A 1 17.37 -17.69 0.42
C MET A 1 16.16 -17.45 -0.47
N SER A 2 15.83 -16.20 -0.81
CA SER A 2 14.74 -15.82 -1.71
C SER A 2 14.68 -16.59 -3.04
N GLU A 3 15.76 -16.64 -3.80
CA GLU A 3 15.83 -17.34 -5.11
C GLU A 3 15.39 -18.81 -5.03
N LEU A 4 15.98 -19.59 -4.11
CA LEU A 4 15.63 -21.00 -3.90
C LEU A 4 14.20 -21.22 -3.39
N LEU A 5 13.59 -20.20 -2.80
CA LEU A 5 12.19 -20.23 -2.37
C LEU A 5 11.25 -19.89 -3.55
N LEU A 6 11.61 -18.89 -4.36
CA LEU A 6 10.91 -18.53 -5.60
C LEU A 6 10.84 -19.70 -6.57
N ASP A 7 11.98 -20.34 -6.83
CA ASP A 7 12.05 -21.50 -7.72
C ASP A 7 11.21 -22.67 -7.18
N ARG A 8 11.33 -23.00 -5.89
CA ARG A 8 10.54 -24.07 -5.25
C ARG A 8 9.03 -23.82 -5.36
N VAL A 9 8.57 -22.60 -5.03
CA VAL A 9 7.15 -22.26 -5.12
C VAL A 9 6.67 -22.31 -6.58
N ALA A 10 7.50 -21.90 -7.54
CA ALA A 10 7.18 -22.02 -8.96
C ALA A 10 7.07 -23.49 -9.41
N ASP A 11 8.01 -24.34 -8.98
CA ASP A 11 8.05 -25.78 -9.27
C ASP A 11 6.82 -26.49 -8.67
N ASP A 12 6.49 -26.22 -7.39
CA ASP A 12 5.34 -26.80 -6.69
C ASP A 12 4.01 -26.42 -7.37
N VAL A 13 3.84 -25.16 -7.78
CA VAL A 13 2.65 -24.70 -8.53
C VAL A 13 2.56 -25.37 -9.91
N VAL A 14 3.66 -25.49 -10.65
CA VAL A 14 3.67 -26.15 -11.96
C VAL A 14 3.34 -27.64 -11.82
N ALA A 15 3.93 -28.34 -10.87
CA ALA A 15 3.61 -29.75 -10.57
C ALA A 15 2.14 -29.94 -10.18
N ALA A 16 1.55 -29.02 -9.41
CA ALA A 16 0.13 -29.02 -9.06
C ALA A 16 -0.81 -28.74 -10.25
N LEU A 17 -0.36 -27.97 -11.24
CA LEU A 17 -1.08 -27.71 -12.49
C LEU A 17 -1.02 -28.89 -13.47
N GLU A 18 0.04 -29.70 -13.43
CA GLU A 18 0.20 -30.90 -14.26
C GLU A 18 -0.48 -32.14 -13.66
N THR A 19 -0.30 -32.37 -12.36
CA THR A 19 -0.84 -33.55 -11.67
C THR A 19 -2.29 -33.40 -11.21
N GLY A 20 -2.81 -32.17 -11.18
CA GLY A 20 -4.11 -31.82 -10.61
C GLY A 20 -4.18 -31.91 -9.07
N ARG A 21 -3.10 -32.31 -8.40
CA ARG A 21 -3.01 -32.39 -6.94
C ARG A 21 -2.77 -31.01 -6.33
N PRO A 22 -3.11 -30.78 -5.04
CA PRO A 22 -2.70 -29.57 -4.35
C PRO A 22 -1.16 -29.51 -4.20
N PRO A 23 -0.54 -28.31 -4.28
CA PRO A 23 0.89 -28.14 -4.05
C PRO A 23 1.25 -28.34 -2.56
N ALA A 24 2.53 -28.61 -2.30
CA ALA A 24 3.03 -28.60 -0.92
C ALA A 24 2.83 -27.20 -0.31
N GLY A 25 2.32 -27.13 0.92
CA GLY A 25 2.02 -25.85 1.56
C GLY A 25 0.93 -25.04 0.84
N GLU A 26 -0.12 -25.67 0.30
CA GLU A 26 -1.20 -24.97 -0.41
C GLU A 26 -1.80 -23.79 0.36
N HIS A 27 -1.86 -23.86 1.70
CA HIS A 27 -2.34 -22.79 2.57
C HIS A 27 -1.26 -21.81 3.04
N SER A 28 0.00 -22.00 2.65
CA SER A 28 1.11 -21.09 2.97
C SER A 28 0.91 -19.77 2.24
N ARG A 29 0.70 -18.70 3.01
CA ARG A 29 0.42 -17.37 2.51
C ARG A 29 1.71 -16.76 1.98
N LEU A 30 1.69 -16.32 0.72
CA LEU A 30 2.88 -15.84 0.02
C LEU A 30 3.55 -14.69 0.80
N TYR A 31 2.77 -13.73 1.26
CA TYR A 31 3.29 -12.59 2.04
C TYR A 31 3.64 -12.95 3.50
N GLU A 32 2.80 -13.75 4.18
CA GLU A 32 2.82 -13.83 5.65
C GLU A 32 3.65 -14.99 6.20
N ASP A 33 3.70 -16.09 5.46
CA ASP A 33 4.42 -17.29 5.87
C ASP A 33 5.74 -17.40 5.08
N LEU A 34 5.73 -16.98 3.82
CA LEU A 34 6.88 -17.05 2.91
C LEU A 34 7.61 -15.71 2.71
N GLY A 35 7.03 -14.58 3.15
CA GLY A 35 7.68 -13.27 3.13
C GLY A 35 7.79 -12.59 1.76
N PHE A 36 6.99 -12.99 0.77
CA PHE A 36 7.03 -12.42 -0.58
C PHE A 36 6.66 -10.92 -0.56
N ASP A 37 7.39 -10.14 -1.35
CA ASP A 37 7.13 -8.74 -1.64
C ASP A 37 6.63 -8.57 -3.08
N SER A 38 6.31 -7.35 -3.47
CA SER A 38 5.85 -7.02 -4.83
C SER A 38 6.81 -7.47 -5.94
N LEU A 39 8.13 -7.41 -5.71
CA LEU A 39 9.14 -7.80 -6.70
C LEU A 39 9.23 -9.33 -6.79
N MET A 40 9.22 -10.02 -5.65
CA MET A 40 9.19 -11.49 -5.61
C MET A 40 7.93 -12.05 -6.28
N LEU A 41 6.78 -11.37 -6.21
CA LEU A 41 5.58 -11.80 -6.94
C LEU A 41 5.68 -11.59 -8.46
N ILE A 42 6.29 -10.50 -8.91
CA ILE A 42 6.61 -10.28 -10.33
C ILE A 42 7.58 -11.36 -10.84
N GLU A 43 8.63 -11.62 -10.06
CA GLU A 43 9.65 -12.63 -10.32
C GLU A 43 9.11 -14.08 -10.26
N LEU A 44 8.05 -14.33 -9.47
CA LEU A 44 7.33 -15.61 -9.44
C LEU A 44 6.47 -15.80 -10.70
N VAL A 45 5.73 -14.78 -11.13
CA VAL A 45 4.90 -14.85 -12.34
C VAL A 45 5.76 -15.12 -13.57
N ASP A 46 6.90 -14.43 -13.71
CA ASP A 46 7.85 -14.64 -14.82
C ASP A 46 8.38 -16.08 -14.83
N ARG A 47 8.83 -16.60 -13.67
CA ARG A 47 9.27 -18.00 -13.52
C ARG A 47 8.19 -19.03 -13.87
N LEU A 48 6.92 -18.76 -13.54
CA LEU A 48 5.79 -19.63 -13.89
C LEU A 48 5.54 -19.64 -15.41
N GLN A 49 5.67 -18.50 -16.08
CA GLN A 49 5.57 -18.42 -17.55
C GLN A 49 6.74 -19.11 -18.25
N GLU A 50 7.97 -18.97 -17.75
CA GLU A 50 9.15 -19.66 -18.29
C GLU A 50 9.04 -21.19 -18.18
N ARG A 51 8.59 -21.69 -17.01
CA ARG A 51 8.38 -23.12 -16.76
C ARG A 51 7.19 -23.70 -17.53
N ARG A 52 6.13 -22.91 -17.73
CA ARG A 52 4.90 -23.35 -18.42
C ARG A 52 4.43 -22.33 -19.47
N PRO A 53 5.08 -22.24 -20.65
CA PRO A 53 4.73 -21.28 -21.70
C PRO A 53 3.28 -21.39 -22.20
N ALA A 54 2.64 -22.55 -22.03
CA ALA A 54 1.23 -22.77 -22.32
C ALA A 54 0.26 -21.91 -21.48
N LEU A 55 0.71 -21.26 -20.41
CA LEU A 55 -0.07 -20.27 -19.65
C LEU A 55 -0.27 -18.94 -20.41
N GLY A 56 0.55 -18.66 -21.44
CA GLY A 56 0.49 -17.41 -22.20
C GLY A 56 1.00 -16.19 -21.42
N GLU A 57 0.51 -15.00 -21.76
CA GLU A 57 0.77 -13.79 -20.98
C GLU A 57 -0.07 -13.80 -19.69
N LEU A 58 0.59 -13.54 -18.55
CA LEU A 58 -0.05 -13.41 -17.24
C LEU A 58 0.11 -11.97 -16.72
N PRO A 59 -0.79 -11.03 -17.08
CA PRO A 59 -0.70 -9.66 -16.59
C PRO A 59 -0.85 -9.63 -15.07
N LEU A 60 0.11 -8.99 -14.38
CA LEU A 60 0.16 -8.96 -12.92
C LEU A 60 -1.16 -8.58 -12.23
N PRO A 61 -1.94 -7.56 -12.69
CA PRO A 61 -3.22 -7.20 -12.07
C PRO A 61 -4.25 -8.33 -12.03
N ASP A 62 -4.24 -9.16 -13.07
CA ASP A 62 -5.19 -10.24 -13.27
C ASP A 62 -4.82 -11.42 -12.33
N MET A 63 -3.54 -11.52 -11.96
CA MET A 63 -2.99 -12.49 -11.01
C MET A 63 -3.18 -12.09 -9.53
N VAL A 64 -3.27 -10.80 -9.18
CA VAL A 64 -3.35 -10.33 -7.77
C VAL A 64 -4.48 -10.99 -6.98
N GLY A 65 -5.58 -11.36 -7.64
CA GLY A 65 -6.71 -12.04 -7.00
C GLY A 65 -6.36 -13.42 -6.40
N GLY A 66 -5.35 -14.11 -6.93
CA GLY A 66 -4.90 -15.42 -6.46
C GLY A 66 -3.67 -15.38 -5.55
N MET A 67 -2.98 -14.23 -5.43
CA MET A 67 -1.69 -14.10 -4.71
C MET A 67 -1.81 -14.06 -3.17
N ALA A 68 -2.84 -14.68 -2.59
CA ALA A 68 -2.99 -14.83 -1.14
C ALA A 68 -2.07 -15.94 -0.61
N ASP A 69 -2.18 -17.12 -1.22
CA ASP A 69 -1.51 -18.38 -0.86
C ASP A 69 -1.26 -19.23 -2.13
N ILE A 70 -0.44 -20.28 -1.99
CA ILE A 70 -0.02 -21.12 -3.13
C ILE A 70 -1.24 -21.81 -3.79
N GLY A 71 -2.22 -22.26 -3.00
CA GLY A 71 -3.42 -22.94 -3.48
C GLY A 71 -4.34 -22.03 -4.29
N SER A 72 -4.57 -20.81 -3.81
CA SER A 72 -5.34 -19.75 -4.49
C SER A 72 -4.72 -19.37 -5.83
N LEU A 73 -3.39 -19.22 -5.87
CA LEU A 73 -2.63 -18.96 -7.09
C LEU A 73 -2.77 -20.11 -8.09
N THR A 74 -2.57 -21.34 -7.62
CA THR A 74 -2.71 -22.57 -8.43
C THR A 74 -4.13 -22.71 -9.01
N ASN A 75 -5.16 -22.42 -8.21
CA ASN A 75 -6.54 -22.52 -8.65
C ASN A 75 -6.89 -21.46 -9.71
N LEU A 76 -6.44 -20.20 -9.53
CA LEU A 76 -6.61 -19.14 -10.52
C LEU A 76 -5.97 -19.52 -11.86
N LEU A 77 -4.73 -20.01 -11.84
CA LEU A 77 -4.02 -20.47 -13.04
C LEU A 77 -4.72 -21.66 -13.73
N ARG A 78 -5.31 -22.58 -12.95
CA ARG A 78 -6.11 -23.69 -13.46
C ARG A 78 -7.36 -23.18 -14.19
N THR A 79 -8.11 -22.24 -13.60
CA THR A 79 -9.29 -21.63 -14.22
C THR A 79 -8.94 -20.87 -15.50
N ALA A 80 -7.85 -20.10 -15.49
CA ALA A 80 -7.36 -19.38 -16.67
C ALA A 80 -7.03 -20.34 -17.84
N ALA A 81 -6.35 -21.46 -17.55
CA ALA A 81 -6.00 -22.48 -18.54
C ALA A 81 -7.24 -23.22 -19.09
N THR A 82 -8.28 -23.44 -18.28
CA THR A 82 -9.53 -24.05 -18.77
C THR A 82 -10.43 -23.11 -19.56
N ALA A 83 -10.32 -21.79 -19.35
CA ALA A 83 -11.10 -20.78 -20.07
C ALA A 83 -10.60 -20.52 -21.50
N HIS A 84 -9.33 -20.82 -21.77
CA HIS A 84 -8.69 -20.70 -23.09
C HIS A 84 -8.16 -22.05 -23.57
N PRO A 85 -9.03 -23.02 -23.95
CA PRO A 85 -8.56 -24.25 -24.57
C PRO A 85 -7.92 -23.93 -25.93
N HIS A 86 -6.60 -24.08 -26.01
CA HIS A 86 -5.85 -23.78 -27.22
C HIS A 86 -6.29 -24.73 -28.35
N PRO A 87 -6.70 -24.21 -29.53
CA PRO A 87 -6.95 -25.09 -30.68
C PRO A 87 -5.64 -25.73 -31.12
N ALA A 88 -5.66 -27.04 -31.35
CA ALA A 88 -4.52 -27.75 -31.92
C ALA A 88 -4.28 -27.31 -33.38
N ARG A 89 -3.02 -27.07 -33.75
CA ARG A 89 -2.55 -27.05 -35.15
C ARG A 89 -2.58 -28.47 -35.74
N PRO A 90 -2.64 -28.69 -37.07
CA PRO A 90 -2.17 -27.81 -38.17
C PRO A 90 -3.33 -27.44 -39.14
N GLU A 91 -3.21 -26.93 -40.38
CA GLU A 91 -2.09 -26.76 -41.33
C GLU A 91 -1.98 -25.31 -41.89
N GLN A 92 -1.87 -25.13 -43.21
CA GLN A 92 -1.80 -23.87 -43.95
C GLN A 92 -3.01 -23.73 -44.88
N THR A 93 -3.62 -22.55 -44.96
CA THR A 93 -4.32 -22.09 -46.17
C THR A 93 -4.41 -20.56 -46.17
N ALA A 94 -4.52 -19.95 -47.34
CA ALA A 94 -4.20 -18.53 -47.55
C ALA A 94 -5.42 -17.60 -47.55
N GLN A 95 -5.13 -16.30 -47.42
CA GLN A 95 -5.94 -15.13 -47.81
C GLN A 95 -7.30 -14.90 -47.12
N ALA A 96 -7.36 -13.80 -46.34
CA ALA A 96 -8.38 -12.76 -46.52
C ALA A 96 -7.86 -11.43 -45.96
N GLU A 97 -7.92 -10.37 -46.75
CA GLU A 97 -7.71 -9.00 -46.27
C GLU A 97 -8.95 -8.52 -45.51
N GLN A 98 -8.79 -7.86 -44.37
CA GLN A 98 -9.85 -7.03 -43.80
C GLN A 98 -9.30 -5.85 -42.98
N THR A 99 -9.27 -4.70 -43.66
CA THR A 99 -9.38 -3.32 -43.16
C THR A 99 -9.42 -3.12 -41.64
N ALA A 100 -8.37 -2.52 -41.10
CA ALA A 100 -8.39 -1.95 -39.76
C ALA A 100 -9.31 -0.73 -39.67
N GLN A 101 -10.35 -0.80 -38.82
CA GLN A 101 -11.02 0.39 -38.28
C GLN A 101 -10.36 0.79 -36.96
N PRO A 102 -10.20 2.10 -36.65
CA PRO A 102 -9.59 2.54 -35.41
C PRO A 102 -10.53 2.27 -34.23
N GLY A 103 -10.25 1.20 -33.48
CA GLY A 103 -10.92 0.90 -32.22
C GLY A 103 -10.78 2.06 -31.23
N GLN A 104 -11.87 2.46 -30.61
CA GLN A 104 -11.92 3.58 -29.67
C GLN A 104 -10.94 3.34 -28.51
N SER A 105 -10.00 4.27 -28.32
CA SER A 105 -9.03 4.21 -27.23
C SER A 105 -9.73 4.22 -25.88
N GLY A 106 -9.70 3.10 -25.17
CA GLY A 106 -10.08 3.04 -23.75
C GLY A 106 -9.30 4.08 -22.96
N GLN A 107 -10.01 4.91 -22.18
CA GLN A 107 -9.36 5.97 -21.41
C GLN A 107 -8.49 5.35 -20.32
N SER A 108 -7.16 5.49 -20.45
CA SER A 108 -6.14 4.97 -19.52
C SER A 108 -6.51 5.17 -18.05
N GLY A 109 -6.19 4.19 -17.20
CA GLY A 109 -6.51 4.23 -15.78
C GLY A 109 -5.97 5.47 -15.06
N ALA A 110 -4.84 6.03 -15.51
CA ALA A 110 -4.29 7.30 -15.02
C ALA A 110 -5.26 8.50 -15.22
N VAL A 111 -5.95 8.57 -16.36
CA VAL A 111 -6.98 9.60 -16.63
C VAL A 111 -8.19 9.42 -15.70
N ARG A 112 -8.52 8.17 -15.33
CA ARG A 112 -9.60 7.85 -14.39
C ARG A 112 -9.23 8.24 -12.95
N ALA A 113 -7.98 8.03 -12.52
CA ALA A 113 -7.46 8.48 -11.23
C ALA A 113 -7.46 10.02 -11.11
N VAL A 114 -6.98 10.74 -12.14
CA VAL A 114 -7.02 12.22 -12.18
C VAL A 114 -8.46 12.74 -12.20
N ARG A 115 -9.39 12.05 -12.88
CA ARG A 115 -10.82 12.37 -12.80
C ARG A 115 -11.41 12.12 -11.41
N ALA A 116 -11.00 11.07 -10.70
CA ALA A 116 -11.46 10.82 -9.33
C ALA A 116 -11.00 11.94 -8.38
N VAL A 117 -9.74 12.37 -8.47
CA VAL A 117 -9.21 13.53 -7.71
C VAL A 117 -10.02 14.81 -7.99
N ARG A 118 -10.33 15.08 -9.27
CA ARG A 118 -11.18 16.24 -9.65
C ARG A 118 -12.64 16.10 -9.22
N ALA A 119 -13.18 14.88 -9.17
CA ALA A 119 -14.55 14.60 -8.72
C ALA A 119 -14.69 14.77 -7.20
N VAL A 120 -13.70 14.36 -6.41
CA VAL A 120 -13.66 14.62 -4.95
C VAL A 120 -13.69 16.13 -4.68
N ARG A 121 -12.85 16.91 -5.38
CA ARG A 121 -12.90 18.39 -5.28
C ARG A 121 -14.25 19.00 -5.67
N ALA A 122 -14.96 18.42 -6.65
CA ALA A 122 -16.29 18.89 -7.05
C ALA A 122 -17.39 18.53 -6.04
N GLY A 123 -17.27 17.40 -5.33
CA GLY A 123 -18.24 16.93 -4.35
C GLY A 123 -18.19 17.64 -2.99
N CYS A 124 -17.09 18.32 -2.66
CA CYS A 124 -16.97 19.10 -1.41
C CYS A 124 -17.63 20.48 -1.48
N GLY A 125 -18.19 20.89 -2.64
CA GLY A 125 -19.07 22.06 -2.75
C GLY A 125 -20.50 21.66 -2.43
N GLY A 126 -20.94 21.88 -1.18
CA GLY A 126 -22.23 21.38 -0.69
C GLY A 126 -23.48 21.88 -1.45
N GLU A 127 -24.46 21.00 -1.59
CA GLU A 127 -25.78 21.34 -2.13
C GLU A 127 -26.56 22.23 -1.14
N GLY A 128 -26.87 23.47 -1.54
CA GLY A 128 -27.72 24.35 -0.73
C GLY A 128 -27.83 25.78 -1.26
N GLY A 129 -28.91 26.08 -1.98
CA GLY A 129 -29.29 27.47 -2.30
C GLY A 129 -29.75 27.71 -3.74
N ARG A 130 -30.96 28.25 -3.90
CA ARG A 130 -31.48 28.68 -5.21
C ARG A 130 -30.76 29.94 -5.70
N GLY A 131 -30.12 29.84 -6.86
CA GLY A 131 -30.13 30.88 -7.90
C GLY A 131 -29.62 32.29 -7.54
N VAL A 132 -28.30 32.46 -7.53
CA VAL A 132 -27.66 33.73 -7.93
C VAL A 132 -26.54 33.41 -8.93
N ARG A 133 -26.52 34.08 -10.09
CA ARG A 133 -25.38 34.01 -11.02
C ARG A 133 -24.23 34.86 -10.46
N THR A 134 -23.27 34.23 -9.80
CA THR A 134 -21.99 34.86 -9.47
C THR A 134 -21.02 34.73 -10.65
N ALA A 135 -20.19 35.77 -10.86
CA ALA A 135 -19.17 35.81 -11.89
C ALA A 135 -18.12 34.69 -11.69
N PRO A 136 -17.39 34.24 -12.74
CA PRO A 136 -16.41 33.18 -12.60
C PRO A 136 -15.35 33.58 -11.57
N ALA A 137 -15.25 32.81 -10.50
CA ALA A 137 -14.20 32.97 -9.50
C ALA A 137 -12.84 32.86 -10.20
N ALA A 138 -11.97 33.84 -9.96
CA ALA A 138 -10.59 33.78 -10.44
C ALA A 138 -9.97 32.47 -9.95
N ALA A 139 -9.33 31.73 -10.86
CA ALA A 139 -8.69 30.47 -10.52
C ALA A 139 -7.69 30.71 -9.39
N ALA A 140 -8.00 30.19 -8.19
CA ALA A 140 -7.14 30.33 -7.04
C ALA A 140 -5.78 29.74 -7.39
N VAL A 141 -4.76 30.59 -7.40
CA VAL A 141 -3.37 30.16 -7.57
C VAL A 141 -3.07 29.23 -6.40
N LEU A 142 -2.90 27.94 -6.68
CA LEU A 142 -2.56 26.97 -5.65
C LEU A 142 -1.27 27.45 -4.98
N PRO A 143 -1.18 27.42 -3.63
CA PRO A 143 0.08 27.66 -2.96
C PRO A 143 1.12 26.68 -3.52
N ALA A 144 2.37 27.14 -3.70
CA ALA A 144 3.43 26.27 -4.14
C ALA A 144 3.50 25.05 -3.20
N PRO A 145 3.64 23.82 -3.73
CA PRO A 145 3.60 22.62 -2.90
C PRO A 145 4.63 22.73 -1.78
N ALA A 146 4.18 22.62 -0.54
CA ALA A 146 5.01 22.78 0.64
C ALA A 146 6.22 21.84 0.52
N ALA A 147 7.43 22.38 0.73
CA ALA A 147 8.66 21.62 0.53
C ALA A 147 8.65 20.37 1.43
N LEU A 148 8.56 19.21 0.77
CA LEU A 148 8.54 17.89 1.39
C LEU A 148 9.84 17.70 2.20
N ALA A 149 9.69 17.49 3.51
CA ALA A 149 10.82 17.24 4.40
C ALA A 149 11.44 15.87 4.15
N GLU A 150 12.73 15.73 4.47
CA GLU A 150 13.39 14.43 4.45
C GLU A 150 12.80 13.48 5.52
N PRO A 151 12.80 12.16 5.29
CA PRO A 151 12.31 11.19 6.26
C PRO A 151 13.02 11.29 7.62
N LEU A 152 12.25 11.38 8.70
CA LEU A 152 12.78 11.40 10.07
C LEU A 152 13.08 9.98 10.56
N GLN A 153 14.27 9.74 11.13
CA GLN A 153 14.53 8.48 11.84
C GLN A 153 13.76 8.47 13.18
N VAL A 154 13.11 7.35 13.50
CA VAL A 154 12.40 7.16 14.78
C VAL A 154 12.68 5.78 15.39
N THR A 155 12.79 5.76 16.72
CA THR A 155 12.77 4.56 17.58
C THR A 155 11.50 4.59 18.43
N PRO A 156 11.14 3.54 19.22
CA PRO A 156 9.99 3.60 20.12
C PRO A 156 10.00 4.81 21.08
N GLN A 157 11.19 5.33 21.41
CA GLN A 157 11.40 6.48 22.30
C GLN A 157 11.23 7.84 21.59
N GLY A 158 11.20 7.90 20.26
CA GLY A 158 10.92 9.11 19.48
C GLY A 158 11.91 9.41 18.36
N PRO A 159 12.03 10.68 17.89
CA PRO A 159 11.49 11.92 18.48
C PRO A 159 10.03 12.25 18.05
N TRP A 160 9.04 11.69 18.74
CA TRP A 160 7.60 11.84 18.39
C TRP A 160 7.08 13.27 18.36
N HIS A 161 7.62 14.16 19.19
CA HIS A 161 7.26 15.58 19.18
C HIS A 161 7.66 16.28 17.87
N THR A 162 8.77 15.87 17.24
CA THR A 162 9.21 16.39 15.94
C THR A 162 8.29 15.88 14.83
N VAL A 163 7.92 14.59 14.87
CA VAL A 163 6.96 13.99 13.91
C VAL A 163 5.64 14.75 13.90
N ARG A 164 5.07 15.05 15.09
CA ARG A 164 3.85 15.86 15.22
C ARG A 164 4.03 17.28 14.67
N ARG A 165 5.16 17.93 14.97
CA ARG A 165 5.46 19.28 14.47
C ARG A 165 5.53 19.33 12.95
N GLU A 166 6.28 18.41 12.31
CA GLU A 166 6.38 18.39 10.85
C GLU A 166 5.01 18.15 10.18
N LEU A 167 4.15 17.28 10.74
CA LEU A 167 2.78 17.13 10.22
C LEU A 167 1.97 18.42 10.38
N ALA A 168 2.04 19.09 11.54
CA ALA A 168 1.29 20.32 11.80
C ALA A 168 1.73 21.48 10.88
N GLU A 169 3.03 21.61 10.63
CA GLU A 169 3.63 22.68 9.80
C GLU A 169 3.51 22.41 8.29
N ARG A 170 3.60 21.16 7.84
CA ARG A 170 3.68 20.79 6.40
C ARG A 170 2.47 20.03 5.88
N GLY A 171 1.55 19.62 6.74
CA GLY A 171 0.41 18.77 6.41
C GLY A 171 0.78 17.32 6.05
N SER A 172 2.06 16.96 6.01
CA SER A 172 2.55 15.60 5.77
C SER A 172 3.89 15.36 6.47
N VAL A 173 4.16 14.11 6.85
CA VAL A 173 5.43 13.66 7.44
C VAL A 173 5.77 12.25 6.97
N VAL A 174 7.06 11.98 6.75
CA VAL A 174 7.57 10.63 6.51
C VAL A 174 8.54 10.29 7.63
N VAL A 175 8.39 9.09 8.21
CA VAL A 175 9.30 8.54 9.21
C VAL A 175 9.89 7.22 8.71
N PHE A 176 11.12 6.92 9.13
CA PHE A 176 11.74 5.62 8.91
C PHE A 176 12.34 5.05 10.19
N ALA A 177 12.49 3.74 10.23
CA ALA A 177 13.08 3.04 11.35
C ALA A 177 13.91 1.84 10.91
N ARG A 178 14.82 1.39 11.78
CA ARG A 178 15.51 0.11 11.65
C ARG A 178 14.68 -0.95 12.36
N LEU A 179 14.61 -2.16 11.81
CA LEU A 179 13.81 -3.26 12.35
C LEU A 179 14.23 -3.63 13.79
N ASP A 180 15.54 -3.67 14.06
CA ASP A 180 16.11 -4.07 15.36
C ASP A 180 15.78 -3.08 16.50
N ASP A 181 15.71 -1.77 16.19
CA ASP A 181 15.34 -0.71 17.14
C ASP A 181 13.93 -0.93 17.74
N TRP A 182 13.09 -1.72 17.06
CA TRP A 182 11.69 -1.99 17.43
C TRP A 182 11.45 -3.40 17.96
N LEU A 183 12.42 -4.30 17.83
CA LEU A 183 12.36 -5.67 18.37
C LEU A 183 13.18 -5.86 19.66
N SER A 184 14.07 -4.92 19.98
CA SER A 184 14.93 -4.96 21.17
C SER A 184 14.15 -5.11 22.49
N ASP A 185 12.96 -4.51 22.60
CA ASP A 185 12.08 -4.62 23.77
C ASP A 185 11.22 -5.90 23.78
N PHE A 186 11.24 -6.70 22.71
CA PHE A 186 10.38 -7.88 22.51
C PHE A 186 11.13 -9.14 22.02
N PRO A 187 12.27 -9.54 22.63
CA PRO A 187 13.09 -10.66 22.14
C PRO A 187 12.35 -12.02 22.11
N SER A 188 11.36 -12.22 22.98
CA SER A 188 10.54 -13.45 22.99
C SER A 188 9.58 -13.57 21.79
N ALA A 189 9.42 -12.52 20.98
CA ALA A 189 8.69 -12.58 19.70
C ALA A 189 9.49 -13.26 18.58
N THR A 190 10.80 -13.45 18.76
CA THR A 190 11.73 -13.98 17.74
C THR A 190 12.60 -15.15 18.24
N ALA A 191 12.66 -15.41 19.55
CA ALA A 191 13.63 -16.34 20.15
C ALA A 191 13.09 -17.74 20.52
N ALA A 192 11.91 -18.14 20.04
CA ALA A 192 11.28 -19.43 20.40
C ALA A 192 11.90 -20.67 19.71
N ALA A 193 13.06 -20.53 19.07
CA ALA A 193 13.63 -21.54 18.16
C ALA A 193 14.82 -22.35 18.72
N GLU A 194 15.52 -21.91 19.77
CA GLU A 194 16.84 -22.50 20.11
C GLU A 194 17.01 -23.16 21.49
N THR A 195 16.15 -22.91 22.48
CA THR A 195 16.28 -23.57 23.81
C THR A 195 14.95 -24.04 24.39
N GLY A 196 14.74 -25.35 24.40
CA GLY A 196 13.64 -26.03 25.11
C GLY A 196 13.88 -26.09 26.62
N THR A 197 13.97 -24.93 27.28
CA THR A 197 14.12 -24.81 28.73
C THR A 197 13.09 -23.84 29.30
N GLU A 198 12.05 -24.39 29.91
CA GLU A 198 11.17 -23.64 30.80
C GLU A 198 11.98 -23.16 32.02
N THR A 199 12.21 -21.85 32.14
CA THR A 199 12.75 -21.28 33.37
C THR A 199 12.06 -19.98 33.75
N GLY A 200 11.40 -20.02 34.92
CA GLY A 200 11.46 -18.95 35.92
C GLY A 200 10.73 -17.66 35.62
N ALA A 201 9.58 -17.47 36.28
CA ALA A 201 8.88 -16.19 36.31
C ALA A 201 9.75 -15.04 36.84
N GLY A 202 9.98 -14.02 36.00
CA GLY A 202 10.33 -12.67 36.41
C GLY A 202 9.05 -11.82 36.54
N ALA A 203 8.90 -11.08 37.63
CA ALA A 203 7.63 -10.42 37.97
C ALA A 203 7.35 -9.14 37.15
N GLY A 204 6.07 -8.89 36.85
CA GLY A 204 5.58 -7.53 36.57
C GLY A 204 5.42 -7.10 35.10
N GLY A 205 4.90 -7.95 34.22
CA GLY A 205 4.61 -7.54 32.84
C GLY A 205 3.72 -8.51 32.07
N GLY A 206 2.41 -8.49 32.32
CA GLY A 206 1.46 -9.14 31.40
C GLY A 206 1.62 -8.52 30.01
N SER A 207 1.92 -9.34 29.00
CA SER A 207 2.40 -8.87 27.70
C SER A 207 1.57 -7.70 27.16
N ALA A 208 2.22 -6.57 26.89
CA ALA A 208 1.57 -5.41 26.30
C ALA A 208 1.22 -5.62 24.81
N LEU A 209 1.77 -6.66 24.18
CA LEU A 209 1.66 -6.89 22.74
C LEU A 209 0.23 -7.16 22.22
N PRO A 210 -0.65 -7.93 22.89
CA PRO A 210 -2.04 -8.08 22.45
C PRO A 210 -2.80 -6.75 22.46
N ALA A 211 -2.56 -5.89 23.46
CA ALA A 211 -3.15 -4.56 23.51
C ALA A 211 -2.56 -3.63 22.44
N LEU A 212 -1.23 -3.64 22.27
CA LEU A 212 -0.54 -2.85 21.26
C LEU A 212 -0.92 -3.26 19.83
N LEU A 213 -1.02 -4.55 19.51
CA LEU A 213 -1.43 -5.02 18.18
C LEU A 213 -2.94 -4.96 17.97
N GLY A 214 -3.75 -5.12 19.02
CA GLY A 214 -5.21 -5.18 18.91
C GLY A 214 -5.64 -6.31 17.98
N ARG A 215 -6.38 -6.00 16.90
CA ARG A 215 -6.83 -7.00 15.92
C ARG A 215 -5.70 -7.70 15.17
N ASP A 216 -4.52 -7.08 15.04
CA ASP A 216 -3.36 -7.72 14.41
C ASP A 216 -2.75 -8.84 15.29
N TRP A 217 -3.14 -8.96 16.57
CA TRP A 217 -2.62 -9.99 17.48
C TRP A 217 -2.88 -11.41 16.98
N GLN A 218 -4.10 -11.71 16.52
CA GLN A 218 -4.45 -13.06 16.03
C GLN A 218 -3.60 -13.45 14.82
N ARG A 219 -3.39 -12.50 13.90
CA ARG A 219 -2.54 -12.68 12.73
C ARG A 219 -1.09 -12.93 13.13
N PHE A 220 -0.52 -12.07 13.97
CA PHE A 220 0.84 -12.19 14.50
C PHE A 220 1.09 -13.54 15.20
N ALA A 221 0.16 -13.97 16.06
CA ALA A 221 0.26 -15.22 16.81
C ALA A 221 0.21 -16.49 15.94
N GLN A 222 -0.28 -16.38 14.70
CA GLN A 222 -0.33 -17.48 13.72
C GLN A 222 0.90 -17.50 12.79
N MET A 223 1.78 -16.49 12.83
CA MET A 223 2.96 -16.44 11.97
C MET A 223 4.05 -17.39 12.49
N THR A 224 4.48 -18.31 11.62
CA THR A 224 5.49 -19.35 11.92
C THR A 224 6.91 -18.94 11.52
N ASN A 225 7.06 -18.01 10.58
CA ASN A 225 8.35 -17.52 10.10
C ASN A 225 8.82 -16.33 10.95
N ASP A 226 9.89 -16.51 11.72
CA ASP A 226 10.41 -15.50 12.67
C ASP A 226 10.83 -14.18 12.00
N GLU A 227 11.44 -14.21 10.82
CA GLU A 227 11.87 -12.99 10.12
C GLU A 227 10.64 -12.17 9.68
N VAL A 228 9.64 -12.84 9.10
CA VAL A 228 8.40 -12.20 8.64
C VAL A 228 7.54 -11.76 9.83
N ARG A 229 7.52 -12.53 10.93
CA ARG A 229 6.84 -12.20 12.19
C ARG A 229 7.47 -10.98 12.87
N GLY A 230 8.80 -10.91 12.95
CA GLY A 230 9.54 -9.76 13.46
C GLY A 230 9.29 -8.50 12.61
N ARG A 231 9.40 -8.60 11.29
CA ARG A 231 9.08 -7.50 10.36
C ARG A 231 7.63 -7.03 10.49
N PHE A 232 6.69 -7.97 10.62
CA PHE A 232 5.28 -7.66 10.86
C PHE A 232 5.10 -6.86 12.16
N LEU A 233 5.60 -7.38 13.29
CA LEU A 233 5.52 -6.73 14.60
C LEU A 233 6.09 -5.30 14.55
N ALA A 234 7.35 -5.16 14.12
CA ALA A 234 8.02 -3.86 14.06
C ALA A 234 7.28 -2.87 13.15
N SER A 235 6.75 -3.32 12.00
CA SER A 235 5.95 -2.45 11.11
C SER A 235 4.64 -1.96 11.75
N ARG A 236 3.99 -2.78 12.58
CA ARG A 236 2.74 -2.42 13.27
C ARG A 236 2.97 -1.52 14.47
N LEU A 237 4.05 -1.74 15.21
CA LEU A 237 4.48 -0.83 16.26
C LEU A 237 4.83 0.54 15.66
N LEU A 238 5.65 0.60 14.60
CA LEU A 238 5.99 1.86 13.92
C LEU A 238 4.74 2.61 13.43
N LEU A 239 3.82 1.92 12.75
CA LEU A 239 2.55 2.50 12.29
C LEU A 239 1.74 3.10 13.45
N LYS A 240 1.57 2.33 14.54
CA LYS A 240 0.75 2.78 15.68
C LYS A 240 1.39 3.90 16.47
N TYR A 241 2.71 3.90 16.64
CA TYR A 241 3.42 4.99 17.33
C TYR A 241 3.43 6.27 16.48
N ALA A 242 3.67 6.17 15.17
CA ALA A 242 3.59 7.31 14.27
C ALA A 242 2.17 7.92 14.23
N ALA A 243 1.14 7.08 14.14
CA ALA A 243 -0.26 7.51 14.22
C ALA A 243 -0.61 8.12 15.60
N ALA A 244 -0.19 7.50 16.71
CA ALA A 244 -0.40 8.01 18.06
C ALA A 244 0.25 9.36 18.29
N ALA A 245 1.47 9.57 17.78
CA ALA A 245 2.19 10.83 17.89
C ALA A 245 1.45 12.00 17.20
N VAL A 246 0.82 11.74 16.05
CA VAL A 246 0.09 12.78 15.30
C VAL A 246 -1.34 12.98 15.80
N LEU A 247 -2.01 11.92 16.28
CA LEU A 247 -3.37 11.98 16.84
C LEU A 247 -3.39 12.36 18.34
N GLU A 248 -2.24 12.64 18.96
CA GLU A 248 -2.11 12.87 20.42
C GLU A 248 -2.72 11.77 21.30
N ALA A 249 -2.68 10.52 20.82
CA ALA A 249 -3.28 9.35 21.45
C ALA A 249 -2.21 8.37 22.02
N ARG A 250 -2.62 7.28 22.66
CA ARG A 250 -1.70 6.18 23.02
C ARG A 250 -1.61 5.17 21.87
N PRO A 251 -0.45 4.54 21.60
CA PRO A 251 -0.32 3.53 20.54
C PRO A 251 -1.29 2.35 20.66
N ALA A 252 -1.68 1.96 21.88
CA ALA A 252 -2.66 0.90 22.12
C ALA A 252 -4.10 1.30 21.74
N ASP A 253 -4.43 2.60 21.72
CA ASP A 253 -5.75 3.10 21.33
C ASP A 253 -5.88 3.23 19.79
N ILE A 254 -4.78 3.13 19.04
CA ILE A 254 -4.78 3.24 17.58
C ILE A 254 -5.37 1.99 16.95
N ASP A 255 -6.53 2.15 16.31
CA ASP A 255 -7.26 1.04 15.71
C ASP A 255 -6.96 0.90 14.20
N LEU A 256 -6.08 -0.05 13.86
CA LEU A 256 -5.71 -0.35 12.48
C LEU A 256 -6.79 -1.20 11.78
N ALA A 257 -7.10 -0.84 10.54
CA ALA A 257 -7.92 -1.61 9.63
C ALA A 257 -7.28 -1.63 8.23
N TYR A 258 -7.83 -2.43 7.30
CA TYR A 258 -7.22 -2.64 5.98
C TYR A 258 -8.24 -2.44 4.85
N LYS A 259 -7.84 -1.70 3.81
CA LYS A 259 -8.58 -1.60 2.55
C LYS A 259 -8.40 -2.91 1.75
N PRO A 260 -9.27 -3.23 0.79
CA PRO A 260 -9.05 -4.34 -0.15
C PRO A 260 -7.66 -4.25 -0.79
N GLY A 261 -6.87 -5.33 -0.72
CA GLY A 261 -5.45 -5.31 -1.08
C GLY A 261 -4.48 -5.03 0.07
N GLY A 262 -4.94 -5.00 1.32
CA GLY A 262 -4.06 -5.02 2.51
C GLY A 262 -3.44 -3.68 2.90
N ARG A 263 -3.80 -2.57 2.22
CA ARG A 263 -3.31 -1.24 2.60
C ARG A 263 -3.90 -0.82 3.96
N PRO A 264 -3.08 -0.49 4.97
CA PRO A 264 -3.57 -0.05 6.28
C PRO A 264 -4.27 1.31 6.22
N TYR A 265 -5.24 1.52 7.10
CA TYR A 265 -5.84 2.82 7.40
C TYR A 265 -6.22 2.89 8.89
N LEU A 266 -6.39 4.12 9.39
CA LEU A 266 -6.75 4.40 10.77
C LEU A 266 -8.28 4.43 10.88
N ARG A 267 -8.90 3.49 11.60
CA ARG A 267 -10.36 3.42 11.68
C ARG A 267 -10.91 4.61 12.47
N GLY A 268 -11.88 5.32 11.88
CA GLY A 268 -12.49 6.51 12.49
C GLY A 268 -11.61 7.77 12.44
N CYS A 269 -10.52 7.75 11.67
CA CYS A 269 -9.60 8.90 11.50
C CYS A 269 -9.45 9.24 10.01
N ASP A 270 -10.56 9.44 9.32
CA ASP A 270 -10.59 9.61 7.85
C ASP A 270 -9.92 10.90 7.36
N GLN A 271 -9.63 11.86 8.26
CA GLN A 271 -8.86 13.08 7.99
C GLN A 271 -7.34 12.84 7.90
N VAL A 272 -6.87 11.62 8.20
CA VAL A 272 -5.45 11.24 8.11
C VAL A 272 -5.29 10.01 7.21
N ASP A 273 -4.57 10.16 6.10
CA ASP A 273 -4.19 9.04 5.25
C ASP A 273 -2.76 8.56 5.58
N ILE A 274 -2.57 7.24 5.56
CA ILE A 274 -1.34 6.58 6.00
C ILE A 274 -0.85 5.57 4.96
N SER A 275 0.46 5.40 4.88
CA SER A 275 1.13 4.45 3.99
C SER A 275 2.32 3.79 4.67
N LEU A 276 2.55 2.52 4.36
CA LEU A 276 3.65 1.70 4.86
C LEU A 276 4.45 1.15 3.69
N SER A 277 5.77 1.14 3.82
CA SER A 277 6.64 0.24 3.06
C SER A 277 7.76 -0.32 3.95
N HIS A 278 8.37 -1.40 3.50
CA HIS A 278 9.52 -2.01 4.15
C HIS A 278 10.41 -2.72 3.13
N THR A 279 11.71 -2.72 3.38
CA THR A 279 12.70 -3.48 2.60
C THR A 279 13.80 -3.94 3.54
N ALA A 280 14.17 -5.22 3.49
CA ALA A 280 15.12 -5.84 4.40
C ALA A 280 14.84 -5.51 5.89
N ASP A 281 15.64 -4.61 6.45
CA ASP A 281 15.69 -4.12 7.84
C ASP A 281 15.25 -2.63 7.97
N LEU A 282 14.79 -1.99 6.88
CA LEU A 282 14.20 -0.65 6.88
C LEU A 282 12.67 -0.73 6.87
N LEU A 283 12.04 0.07 7.73
CA LEU A 283 10.61 0.34 7.76
C LEU A 283 10.37 1.82 7.43
N VAL A 284 9.34 2.15 6.66
CA VAL A 284 8.98 3.54 6.30
C VAL A 284 7.47 3.73 6.44
N VAL A 285 7.06 4.79 7.14
CA VAL A 285 5.66 5.21 7.27
C VAL A 285 5.50 6.65 6.81
N GLY A 286 4.53 6.88 5.91
CA GLY A 286 4.11 8.22 5.50
C GLY A 286 2.73 8.54 6.04
N ILE A 287 2.54 9.76 6.55
CA ILE A 287 1.26 10.28 7.07
C ILE A 287 0.96 11.63 6.41
N THR A 288 -0.30 11.88 6.04
CA THR A 288 -0.77 13.19 5.55
C THR A 288 -2.16 13.52 6.08
N ARG A 289 -2.46 14.83 6.27
CA ARG A 289 -3.82 15.36 6.47
C ARG A 289 -4.40 16.05 5.22
N ARG A 290 -3.63 16.18 4.14
CA ARG A 290 -3.98 17.01 2.95
C ARG A 290 -4.58 16.24 1.78
N GLY A 291 -4.62 14.91 1.82
CA GLY A 291 -5.11 14.09 0.72
C GLY A 291 -4.68 12.64 0.85
N TRP A 292 -4.04 12.08 -0.18
CA TRP A 292 -3.54 10.71 -0.14
C TRP A 292 -2.02 10.63 -0.23
N ILE A 293 -1.45 9.70 0.53
CA ILE A 293 -0.01 9.46 0.60
C ILE A 293 0.33 8.02 0.22
N GLY A 294 1.44 7.87 -0.48
CA GLY A 294 2.06 6.59 -0.75
C GLY A 294 3.56 6.69 -0.54
N VAL A 295 4.13 5.80 0.27
CA VAL A 295 5.59 5.66 0.41
C VAL A 295 6.02 4.32 -0.13
N ASP A 296 7.19 4.30 -0.76
CA ASP A 296 7.88 3.05 -1.06
C ASP A 296 9.38 3.15 -0.82
N ALA A 297 10.00 2.02 -0.53
CA ALA A 297 11.40 1.93 -0.15
C ALA A 297 12.00 0.64 -0.72
N GLU A 298 13.15 0.75 -1.37
CA GLU A 298 13.95 -0.43 -1.74
C GLU A 298 15.44 -0.22 -1.47
N LEU A 299 16.17 -1.32 -1.30
CA LEU A 299 17.64 -1.29 -1.27
C LEU A 299 18.16 -0.64 -2.56
N SER A 300 19.01 0.39 -2.44
CA SER A 300 19.62 1.06 -3.59
C SER A 300 20.51 0.11 -4.42
N SER A 301 20.94 -1.01 -3.83
CA SER A 301 21.67 -2.10 -4.47
C SER A 301 20.79 -3.22 -5.05
N ARG A 302 19.45 -3.15 -4.97
CA ARG A 302 18.55 -4.16 -5.56
C ARG A 302 18.80 -4.22 -7.07
N GLN A 303 19.15 -5.39 -7.59
CA GLN A 303 19.40 -5.60 -9.00
C GLN A 303 18.05 -5.77 -9.73
N LEU A 304 17.60 -4.72 -10.42
CA LEU A 304 16.39 -4.74 -11.25
C LEU A 304 16.71 -4.79 -12.75
N ARG A 305 17.88 -4.29 -13.17
CA ARG A 305 18.29 -4.31 -14.57
C ARG A 305 18.44 -5.74 -15.08
N GLY A 306 17.76 -6.05 -16.19
CA GLY A 306 17.76 -7.35 -16.84
C GLY A 306 16.84 -8.39 -16.20
N SER A 307 16.07 -8.02 -15.18
CA SER A 307 15.07 -8.90 -14.55
C SER A 307 13.70 -8.80 -15.24
N ALA A 308 12.82 -9.74 -14.91
CA ALA A 308 11.38 -9.69 -15.20
C ALA A 308 10.75 -8.31 -14.94
N VAL A 309 11.13 -7.71 -13.82
CA VAL A 309 10.60 -6.44 -13.32
C VAL A 309 10.81 -5.32 -14.33
N GLU A 310 12.01 -5.20 -14.93
CA GLU A 310 12.29 -4.15 -15.92
C GLU A 310 11.31 -4.22 -17.11
N ARG A 311 10.93 -5.43 -17.56
CA ARG A 311 9.95 -5.64 -18.64
C ARG A 311 8.52 -5.28 -18.21
N GLN A 312 8.13 -5.66 -16.99
CA GLN A 312 6.76 -5.49 -16.51
C GLN A 312 6.44 -4.08 -15.99
N ILE A 313 7.45 -3.29 -15.59
CA ILE A 313 7.22 -1.95 -15.00
C ILE A 313 7.48 -0.80 -15.96
N CYS A 314 8.30 -0.95 -17.01
CA CYS A 314 8.71 0.17 -17.86
C CYS A 314 7.72 0.44 -18.99
N THR A 315 7.25 1.69 -19.11
CA THR A 315 6.61 2.20 -20.32
C THR A 315 7.60 2.21 -21.50
N PRO A 316 7.11 2.31 -22.75
CA PRO A 316 7.98 2.51 -23.92
C PRO A 316 8.84 3.78 -23.79
N TYR A 317 8.30 4.87 -23.24
CA TYR A 317 9.03 6.11 -23.02
C TYR A 317 10.16 5.97 -21.98
N GLU A 318 9.89 5.34 -20.84
CA GLU A 318 10.91 5.07 -19.82
C GLU A 318 12.01 4.15 -20.34
N THR A 319 11.66 3.11 -21.09
CA THR A 319 12.61 2.20 -21.73
C THR A 319 13.59 2.97 -22.63
N GLN A 320 13.10 3.94 -23.41
CA GLN A 320 13.95 4.80 -24.24
C GLN A 320 14.87 5.73 -23.43
N LEU A 321 14.39 6.27 -22.30
CA LEU A 321 15.21 7.12 -21.42
C LEU A 321 16.26 6.31 -20.63
N LEU A 322 15.89 5.12 -20.16
CA LEU A 322 16.80 4.19 -19.48
C LEU A 322 17.86 3.63 -20.43
N ALA A 323 17.55 3.42 -21.71
CA ALA A 323 18.54 3.06 -22.72
C ALA A 323 19.60 4.15 -22.98
N ARG A 324 19.27 5.43 -22.72
CA ARG A 324 20.21 6.56 -22.78
C ARG A 324 20.97 6.78 -21.47
N THR A 325 20.56 6.12 -20.39
CA THR A 325 21.25 6.17 -19.09
C THR A 325 22.48 5.27 -19.14
N GLY A 326 23.64 5.79 -18.75
CA GLY A 326 24.88 5.02 -18.69
C GLY A 326 24.74 3.75 -17.85
N GLN A 327 25.41 2.66 -18.25
CA GLN A 327 25.22 1.31 -17.70
C GLN A 327 25.28 1.25 -16.16
N GLN A 328 26.21 1.99 -15.55
CA GLN A 328 26.40 2.06 -14.09
C GLN A 328 25.21 2.74 -13.37
N ALA A 329 24.56 3.71 -14.00
CA ALA A 329 23.44 4.46 -13.41
C ALA A 329 22.07 3.82 -13.72
N ARG A 330 21.95 2.96 -14.75
CA ARG A 330 20.67 2.37 -15.18
C ARG A 330 19.97 1.57 -14.08
N ASN A 331 20.71 0.81 -13.27
CA ASN A 331 20.09 0.05 -12.17
C ASN A 331 19.55 0.98 -11.06
N ALA A 332 20.30 2.00 -10.66
CA ALA A 332 19.83 2.99 -9.69
C ALA A 332 18.61 3.78 -10.21
N ALA A 333 18.60 4.10 -11.51
CA ALA A 333 17.45 4.72 -12.17
C ALA A 333 16.20 3.81 -12.16
N LEU A 334 16.36 2.49 -12.36
CA LEU A 334 15.28 1.51 -12.24
C LEU A 334 14.75 1.38 -10.80
N VAL A 335 15.62 1.32 -9.78
CA VAL A 335 15.18 1.28 -8.37
C VAL A 335 14.43 2.55 -7.97
N ARG A 336 14.89 3.72 -8.43
CA ARG A 336 14.13 4.98 -8.26
C ARG A 336 12.79 4.94 -9.00
N LEU A 337 12.76 4.39 -10.22
CA LEU A 337 11.53 4.31 -11.00
C LEU A 337 10.50 3.39 -10.35
N TRP A 338 10.95 2.22 -9.89
CA TRP A 338 10.17 1.26 -9.12
C TRP A 338 9.52 1.92 -7.90
N THR A 339 10.33 2.51 -7.02
CA THR A 339 9.82 3.12 -5.78
C THR A 339 8.87 4.29 -6.05
N LEU A 340 9.09 5.10 -7.10
CA LEU A 340 8.13 6.13 -7.52
C LEU A 340 6.78 5.55 -7.99
N LYS A 341 6.81 4.45 -8.76
CA LYS A 341 5.61 3.79 -9.26
C LYS A 341 4.81 3.08 -8.15
N GLU A 342 5.47 2.36 -7.26
CA GLU A 342 4.85 1.76 -6.09
C GLU A 342 4.30 2.83 -5.14
N ALA A 343 5.06 3.89 -4.84
CA ALA A 343 4.57 5.01 -4.03
C ALA A 343 3.30 5.63 -4.65
N TYR A 344 3.28 5.92 -5.95
CA TYR A 344 2.08 6.42 -6.62
C TYR A 344 0.92 5.43 -6.56
N SER A 345 1.15 4.15 -6.87
CA SER A 345 0.11 3.12 -6.89
C SER A 345 -0.47 2.85 -5.49
N LYS A 346 0.35 2.94 -4.44
CA LYS A 346 -0.09 2.91 -3.04
C LYS A 346 -0.94 4.11 -2.69
N ALA A 347 -0.54 5.32 -3.09
CA ALA A 347 -1.31 6.55 -2.84
C ALA A 347 -2.73 6.47 -3.42
N ILE A 348 -2.88 6.04 -4.69
CA ILE A 348 -4.19 5.82 -5.34
C ILE A 348 -4.89 4.51 -4.93
N GLY A 349 -4.30 3.72 -4.04
CA GLY A 349 -4.89 2.52 -3.45
C GLY A 349 -5.01 1.31 -4.38
N GLN A 350 -4.23 1.25 -5.46
CA GLN A 350 -4.30 0.15 -6.45
C GLN A 350 -3.24 -0.93 -6.21
N GLY A 351 -2.03 -0.55 -5.77
CA GLY A 351 -0.89 -1.48 -5.63
C GLY A 351 -0.58 -2.21 -6.94
N LEU A 352 -0.31 -3.53 -6.87
CA LEU A 352 -0.04 -4.37 -8.04
C LEU A 352 -1.23 -4.55 -9.00
N ARG A 353 -2.44 -4.09 -8.64
CA ARG A 353 -3.59 -4.07 -9.57
C ARG A 353 -3.46 -2.98 -10.64
N PHE A 354 -2.55 -2.03 -10.47
CA PHE A 354 -2.32 -1.00 -11.47
C PHE A 354 -1.26 -1.45 -12.47
N ARG A 355 -1.56 -1.36 -13.76
CA ARG A 355 -0.60 -1.69 -14.83
C ARG A 355 0.50 -0.64 -14.84
N PHE A 356 1.68 -0.99 -14.34
CA PHE A 356 2.84 -0.09 -14.29
C PHE A 356 3.29 0.41 -15.68
N THR A 357 2.86 -0.23 -16.77
CA THR A 357 3.05 0.20 -18.16
C THR A 357 2.01 1.23 -18.67
N GLU A 358 0.96 1.56 -17.90
CA GLU A 358 -0.05 2.57 -18.27
C GLU A 358 0.31 4.00 -17.82
N PHE A 359 1.35 4.17 -17.01
CA PHE A 359 1.83 5.46 -16.52
C PHE A 359 3.34 5.40 -16.24
N GLY A 360 4.00 6.55 -16.18
CA GLY A 360 5.43 6.59 -15.94
C GLY A 360 5.96 7.88 -15.33
N PHE A 361 7.28 7.93 -15.20
CA PHE A 361 8.05 9.08 -14.75
C PHE A 361 9.30 9.23 -15.63
N ALA A 362 9.77 10.45 -15.88
CA ALA A 362 11.03 10.66 -16.59
C ALA A 362 12.24 10.43 -15.65
N PRO A 363 13.12 9.44 -15.90
CA PRO A 363 14.36 9.29 -15.14
C PRO A 363 15.24 10.54 -15.27
N GLY A 364 15.85 10.97 -14.17
CA GLY A 364 16.73 12.16 -14.14
C GLY A 364 16.05 13.53 -14.27
N ALA A 365 14.72 13.60 -14.38
CA ALA A 365 14.02 14.89 -14.47
C ALA A 365 14.12 15.71 -13.18
N ARG A 366 14.34 17.03 -13.31
CA ARG A 366 14.37 18.00 -12.19
C ARG A 366 13.02 18.13 -11.49
N ARG A 367 11.93 18.12 -12.25
CA ARG A 367 10.56 18.01 -11.74
C ARG A 367 10.06 16.59 -11.99
N VAL A 368 9.60 15.93 -10.94
CA VAL A 368 8.96 14.61 -11.05
C VAL A 368 7.45 14.83 -11.18
N GLN A 369 6.84 14.20 -12.17
CA GLN A 369 5.40 14.24 -12.44
C GLN A 369 4.99 12.92 -13.12
N VAL A 370 3.72 12.53 -13.03
CA VAL A 370 3.22 11.37 -13.75
C VAL A 370 3.15 11.70 -15.24
N LEU A 371 3.59 10.77 -16.07
CA LEU A 371 3.52 10.79 -17.52
C LEU A 371 2.60 9.67 -18.02
N ARG A 372 2.00 9.87 -19.20
CA ARG A 372 1.41 8.79 -20.00
C ARG A 372 2.51 7.90 -20.61
N PRO A 373 2.18 6.72 -21.17
CA PRO A 373 3.17 5.82 -21.76
C PRO A 373 3.95 6.39 -22.96
N ASP A 374 3.43 7.46 -23.58
CA ASP A 374 4.05 8.24 -24.66
C ASP A 374 4.99 9.36 -24.17
N GLY A 375 5.08 9.59 -22.86
CA GLY A 375 5.86 10.65 -22.23
C GLY A 375 5.14 12.00 -22.05
N THR A 376 3.88 12.12 -22.47
CA THR A 376 3.08 13.36 -22.25
C THR A 376 2.63 13.49 -20.78
N PRO A 377 2.40 14.71 -20.25
CA PRO A 377 1.99 14.90 -18.85
C PRO A 377 0.67 14.20 -18.50
N GLY A 378 0.70 13.32 -17.50
CA GLY A 378 -0.41 12.49 -17.05
C GLY A 378 -1.15 13.00 -15.80
N SER A 379 -0.45 13.68 -14.88
CA SER A 379 -1.03 14.36 -13.69
C SER A 379 -0.99 15.88 -13.83
N GLY A 380 -1.78 16.60 -13.02
CA GLY A 380 -1.61 18.04 -12.84
C GLY A 380 -0.65 18.40 -11.69
N ASP A 381 -0.65 19.67 -11.30
CA ASP A 381 0.20 20.21 -10.23
C ASP A 381 -0.23 19.77 -8.82
N GLU A 382 -1.39 19.10 -8.67
CA GLU A 382 -1.89 18.56 -7.40
C GLU A 382 -1.05 17.40 -6.82
N TRP A 383 -0.16 16.80 -7.62
CA TRP A 383 0.73 15.73 -7.19
C TRP A 383 2.16 16.22 -6.94
N SER A 384 2.67 15.88 -5.76
CA SER A 384 4.07 16.08 -5.37
C SER A 384 4.78 14.73 -5.21
N PHE A 385 6.01 14.65 -5.71
CA PHE A 385 6.83 13.45 -5.64
C PHE A 385 8.23 13.79 -5.15
N CYS A 386 8.80 12.93 -4.31
CA CYS A 386 10.19 13.05 -3.89
C CYS A 386 10.87 11.68 -3.84
N THR A 387 12.21 11.67 -3.91
CA THR A 387 13.03 10.48 -3.68
C THR A 387 14.25 10.89 -2.85
N TRP A 388 14.50 10.18 -1.75
CA TRP A 388 15.65 10.38 -0.88
C TRP A 388 16.55 9.13 -0.87
N SER A 389 17.84 9.34 -0.61
CA SER A 389 18.72 8.26 -0.17
C SER A 389 18.71 8.24 1.35
N VAL A 390 18.19 7.15 1.93
CA VAL A 390 18.05 6.98 3.39
C VAL A 390 19.13 6.03 3.88
N ALA A 391 19.78 6.40 4.99
CA ALA A 391 20.87 5.64 5.63
C ALA A 391 21.99 5.17 4.68
N GLY A 392 22.21 5.87 3.55
CA GLY A 392 23.19 5.52 2.52
C GLY A 392 22.97 4.18 1.80
N ARG A 393 21.85 3.48 2.06
CA ARG A 393 21.60 2.11 1.61
C ARG A 393 20.25 1.93 0.90
N TYR A 394 19.30 2.83 1.11
CA TYR A 394 17.93 2.70 0.62
C TYR A 394 17.52 3.88 -0.24
N THR A 395 16.73 3.60 -1.26
CA THR A 395 16.02 4.57 -2.07
C THR A 395 14.59 4.63 -1.56
N VAL A 396 14.17 5.76 -0.99
CA VAL A 396 12.80 5.96 -0.48
C VAL A 396 12.10 6.99 -1.34
N SER A 397 10.94 6.66 -1.89
CA SER A 397 10.12 7.56 -2.69
C SER A 397 8.77 7.84 -2.04
N LEU A 398 8.28 9.07 -2.24
CA LEU A 398 6.99 9.56 -1.79
C LEU A 398 6.16 9.99 -3.00
N ALA A 399 4.87 9.65 -2.98
CA ALA A 399 3.82 10.27 -3.78
C ALA A 399 2.78 10.87 -2.83
N LEU A 400 2.52 12.17 -2.95
CA LEU A 400 1.52 12.91 -2.18
C LEU A 400 0.59 13.64 -3.15
N VAL A 401 -0.71 13.49 -2.97
CA VAL A 401 -1.71 14.36 -3.60
C VAL A 401 -2.29 15.32 -2.57
N ASP A 402 -2.33 16.60 -2.93
CA ASP A 402 -3.01 17.63 -2.14
C ASP A 402 -4.42 17.85 -2.73
N LEU A 403 -5.43 17.37 -2.01
CA LEU A 403 -6.83 17.50 -2.41
C LEU A 403 -7.39 18.89 -2.08
N GLY A 404 -6.68 19.72 -1.31
CA GLY A 404 -7.15 21.00 -0.80
C GLY A 404 -8.01 20.87 0.45
N PHE A 405 -7.75 19.86 1.30
CA PHE A 405 -8.33 19.81 2.64
C PHE A 405 -7.77 20.94 3.51
N ASP A 406 -8.62 21.51 4.38
CA ASP A 406 -8.28 22.68 5.18
C ASP A 406 -7.16 22.39 6.18
N ASP A 407 -6.15 23.26 6.24
CA ASP A 407 -5.06 23.17 7.22
C ASP A 407 -5.53 23.43 8.67
N ALA A 408 -6.73 23.99 8.84
CA ALA A 408 -7.37 24.22 10.14
C ALA A 408 -7.93 22.95 10.81
N VAL A 409 -7.92 21.78 10.14
CA VAL A 409 -8.39 20.53 10.75
C VAL A 409 -7.40 20.07 11.83
N ASP A 410 -7.82 20.19 13.09
CA ASP A 410 -7.11 19.57 14.22
C ASP A 410 -7.27 18.05 14.14
N VAL A 411 -6.14 17.35 14.13
CA VAL A 411 -6.06 15.89 14.03
C VAL A 411 -5.99 15.22 15.40
N ALA A 412 -5.92 15.97 16.51
CA ALA A 412 -5.86 15.40 17.85
C ALA A 412 -7.15 14.63 18.19
N ALA A 413 -7.03 13.41 18.69
CA ALA A 413 -8.17 12.53 19.01
C ALA A 413 -9.18 13.16 19.99
N ARG A 414 -8.72 14.11 20.82
CA ARG A 414 -9.54 14.89 21.76
C ARG A 414 -10.46 15.93 21.11
N THR A 415 -10.19 16.35 19.87
CA THR A 415 -11.04 17.27 19.08
C THR A 415 -11.83 16.57 17.99
N MET A 416 -11.59 15.26 17.77
CA MET A 416 -12.32 14.44 16.80
C MET A 416 -13.68 13.95 17.29
N LEU A 417 -13.92 13.97 18.60
CA LEU A 417 -15.25 13.80 19.16
C LEU A 417 -16.01 15.11 19.01
N ASP A 418 -17.14 15.08 18.31
CA ASP A 418 -18.16 16.12 18.40
C ASP A 418 -18.52 16.30 19.89
N GLU A 419 -18.35 17.51 20.43
CA GLU A 419 -18.62 17.82 21.84
C GLU A 419 -20.06 17.45 22.21
N ALA A 420 -21.04 17.61 21.31
CA ALA A 420 -22.42 17.22 21.54
C ALA A 420 -22.59 15.69 21.59
N LEU A 421 -21.81 14.93 20.82
CA LEU A 421 -21.83 13.46 20.84
C LEU A 421 -21.13 12.91 22.09
N ALA A 422 -19.99 13.51 22.48
CA ALA A 422 -19.30 13.17 23.72
C ALA A 422 -20.19 13.48 24.94
N GLU A 423 -20.85 14.64 24.96
CA GLU A 423 -21.77 15.00 26.03
C GLU A 423 -22.99 14.07 26.07
N ALA A 424 -23.55 13.70 24.91
CA ALA A 424 -24.65 12.74 24.82
C ALA A 424 -24.27 11.33 25.33
N LEU A 425 -23.03 10.87 25.09
CA LEU A 425 -22.54 9.59 25.57
C LEU A 425 -22.17 9.60 27.08
N LEU A 426 -21.76 10.75 27.61
CA LEU A 426 -21.41 10.91 29.03
C LEU A 426 -22.63 11.22 29.93
N ARG A 427 -23.72 11.75 29.37
CA ARG A 427 -25.01 11.86 30.06
C ARG A 427 -25.60 10.46 30.28
N ARG A 428 -25.38 9.89 31.47
CA ARG A 428 -26.11 8.70 31.92
C ARG A 428 -27.61 8.93 31.71
N PRO A 429 -28.36 7.99 31.09
CA PRO A 429 -29.80 8.12 31.04
C PRO A 429 -30.34 8.15 32.47
N HIS A 430 -31.07 9.21 32.81
CA HIS A 430 -31.91 9.17 34.00
C HIS A 430 -32.85 7.97 33.85
N HIS A 431 -32.99 7.16 34.90
CA HIS A 431 -33.98 6.08 34.93
C HIS A 431 -35.38 6.69 34.86
N THR A 432 -35.91 6.84 33.64
CA THR A 432 -37.33 7.11 33.42
C THR A 432 -38.08 5.86 33.85
N GLN A 433 -38.59 5.89 35.08
CA GLN A 433 -39.31 4.78 35.67
C GLN A 433 -40.62 4.60 34.88
N TRP A 434 -40.68 3.57 34.02
CA TRP A 434 -41.88 3.27 33.25
C TRP A 434 -42.97 2.73 34.19
N SER A 435 -43.77 3.63 34.75
CA SER A 435 -45.01 3.27 35.45
C SER A 435 -46.08 2.97 34.43
N ALA A 436 -46.30 1.69 34.13
CA ALA A 436 -47.49 1.27 33.40
C ALA A 436 -48.73 1.56 34.27
N GLN A 437 -49.53 2.56 33.88
CA GLN A 437 -50.88 2.68 34.40
C GLN A 437 -51.75 1.62 33.74
N PRO A 438 -52.57 0.86 34.51
CA PRO A 438 -53.56 -0.01 33.91
C PRO A 438 -54.72 0.84 33.38
N GLU A 439 -54.94 0.84 32.07
CA GLU A 439 -56.17 1.38 31.50
C GLU A 439 -57.35 0.53 32.00
N ALA A 440 -58.26 1.18 32.72
CA ALA A 440 -59.53 0.56 33.08
C ALA A 440 -60.41 0.49 31.83
N HIS A 441 -61.08 -0.65 31.65
CA HIS A 441 -62.19 -0.77 30.72
C HIS A 441 -63.24 0.32 31.00
N ASP A 442 -63.77 0.94 29.95
CA ASP A 442 -65.23 1.09 29.91
C ASP A 442 -65.79 1.08 28.48
N VAL A 443 -67.09 0.83 28.39
CA VAL A 443 -67.81 0.35 27.20
C VAL A 443 -68.49 1.49 26.44
N LEU A 444 -68.33 1.54 25.11
CA LEU A 444 -69.41 1.55 24.09
C LEU A 444 -68.87 1.69 22.66
#